data_AF-Q6AMA7-F1
#
_entry.id   AF-Q6AMA7-F1
#
_cell.length_a   1.000
_cell.length_b   1.000
_cell.length_c   1.000
_cell.angle_alpha   90.00
_cell.angle_beta   90.00
_cell.angle_gamma   90.00
#
_symmetry.space_group_name_H-M   'P 1'
#
loop_
_entity.id
_entity.type
_entity.pdbx_description
1 polymer ?
#
loop_
_entity_poly.entity_id
_entity_poly.type
_entity_poly.pdbx_seq_one_letter_code
_entity_poly.pdbx_strand_id
1 'polypeptide(L)'
;MSMKKIIGIIVLCQFFLGSAVFATNYPEVRGTWGGMATKLNPKGETKTGKAVFVINKQEGPLFSGEKLWFGKKSSVVKEAFSGVIGVDGTSLYFAEMEGFARGQFTSPQTMSIYYLESGKKRTAIYYQMERVRFAKGFVAIDKDGDQTIMRSEITTSYPLNAERIIREADANKDGKLSKKEWNSWKSDKG
;
A
#
# COMPACT_ATOMS: atom_id res chain seq x y z
N MET A 1 -57.89 51.09 -7.40
CA MET A 1 -58.96 50.13 -7.79
C MET A 1 -58.28 48.87 -8.31
N SER A 2 -58.70 47.72 -7.80
CA SER A 2 -58.08 46.39 -7.87
C SER A 2 -57.76 45.88 -9.28
N MET A 3 -56.64 45.16 -9.44
CA MET A 3 -56.58 44.02 -10.37
C MET A 3 -55.63 42.93 -9.86
N LYS A 4 -56.22 41.91 -9.20
CA LYS A 4 -55.63 40.60 -8.94
C LYS A 4 -55.55 39.82 -10.26
N LYS A 5 -54.39 39.29 -10.66
CA LYS A 5 -54.27 38.13 -11.58
C LYS A 5 -53.02 37.32 -11.17
N ILE A 6 -53.24 36.25 -10.40
CA ILE A 6 -53.21 34.84 -10.81
C ILE A 6 -51.79 34.26 -10.79
N ILE A 7 -51.61 33.42 -9.79
CA ILE A 7 -50.48 32.57 -9.45
C ILE A 7 -50.24 31.56 -10.57
N GLY A 8 -49.01 31.51 -11.09
CA GLY A 8 -48.50 30.42 -11.91
C GLY A 8 -47.26 29.84 -11.25
N ILE A 9 -47.44 28.90 -10.30
CA ILE A 9 -46.33 28.12 -9.75
C ILE A 9 -46.00 27.04 -10.77
N ILE A 10 -44.94 27.24 -11.54
CA ILE A 10 -44.28 26.16 -12.28
C ILE A 10 -43.39 25.43 -11.27
N VAL A 11 -43.88 24.30 -10.75
CA VAL A 11 -43.04 23.34 -10.02
C VAL A 11 -42.13 22.66 -11.04
N LEU A 12 -40.97 23.25 -11.30
CA LEU A 12 -39.91 22.59 -12.04
C LEU A 12 -39.24 21.59 -11.09
N CYS A 13 -39.79 20.38 -11.03
CA CYS A 13 -39.20 19.25 -10.33
C CYS A 13 -37.98 18.77 -11.12
N GLN A 14 -36.85 19.46 -10.96
CA GLN A 14 -35.57 18.99 -11.48
C GLN A 14 -35.13 17.79 -10.65
N PHE A 15 -35.40 16.59 -11.17
CA PHE A 15 -34.65 15.40 -10.82
C PHE A 15 -33.19 15.64 -11.20
N PHE A 16 -32.39 16.17 -10.26
CA PHE A 16 -30.97 15.94 -10.27
C PHE A 16 -30.78 14.43 -10.12
N LEU A 17 -30.65 13.73 -11.24
CA LEU A 17 -29.98 12.44 -11.29
C LEU A 17 -28.55 12.72 -10.83
N GLY A 18 -28.36 12.70 -9.51
CA GLY A 18 -27.04 12.63 -8.92
C GLY A 18 -26.40 11.36 -9.44
N SER A 19 -25.54 11.49 -10.44
CA SER A 19 -24.50 10.49 -10.66
C SER A 19 -23.66 10.51 -9.41
N ALA A 20 -24.03 9.68 -8.44
CA ALA A 20 -23.14 9.25 -7.38
C ALA A 20 -22.03 8.50 -8.09
N VAL A 21 -20.99 9.24 -8.48
CA VAL A 21 -19.69 8.66 -8.76
C VAL A 21 -19.30 8.04 -7.43
N PHE A 22 -19.53 6.73 -7.28
CA PHE A 22 -18.85 5.95 -6.26
C PHE A 22 -17.37 6.02 -6.62
N ALA A 23 -16.69 7.09 -6.23
CA ALA A 23 -15.30 6.99 -5.88
C ALA A 23 -15.29 6.09 -4.64
N THR A 24 -15.32 4.77 -4.88
CA THR A 24 -15.05 3.81 -3.82
C THR A 24 -13.66 4.18 -3.32
N ASN A 25 -13.59 4.82 -2.16
CA ASN A 25 -12.33 5.12 -1.49
C ASN A 25 -11.75 3.78 -1.04
N TYR A 26 -11.07 3.10 -1.95
CA TYR A 26 -10.36 1.87 -1.65
C TYR A 26 -9.32 2.14 -0.56
N PRO A 27 -9.10 1.20 0.37
CA PRO A 27 -8.08 1.35 1.39
C PRO A 27 -6.71 1.60 0.76
N GLU A 28 -5.89 2.41 1.43
CA GLU A 28 -4.51 2.67 1.03
C GLU A 28 -3.66 1.41 1.28
N VAL A 29 -3.31 0.71 0.21
CA VAL A 29 -2.49 -0.51 0.27
C VAL A 29 -1.01 -0.24 -0.01
N ARG A 30 -0.63 0.92 -0.58
CA ARG A 30 0.77 1.26 -0.85
C ARG A 30 1.56 1.31 0.45
N GLY A 31 2.77 0.79 0.42
CA GLY A 31 3.61 0.66 1.60
C GLY A 31 4.58 -0.49 1.48
N THR A 32 5.48 -0.55 2.46
CA THR A 32 6.23 -1.78 2.73
C THR A 32 5.53 -2.52 3.84
N TRP A 33 5.29 -3.81 3.62
CA TRP A 33 4.68 -4.73 4.56
C TRP A 33 5.72 -5.79 4.88
N GLY A 34 6.10 -5.92 6.15
CA GLY A 34 7.09 -6.88 6.62
C GLY A 34 6.44 -7.92 7.52
N GLY A 35 6.92 -9.15 7.47
CA GLY A 35 6.30 -10.20 8.26
C GLY A 35 6.94 -11.57 8.14
N MET A 36 6.21 -12.56 8.64
CA MET A 36 6.61 -13.96 8.64
C MET A 36 5.79 -14.73 7.60
N ALA A 37 6.48 -15.59 6.84
CA ALA A 37 5.92 -16.50 5.87
C ALA A 37 6.16 -17.93 6.34
N THR A 38 5.09 -18.69 6.55
CA THR A 38 5.14 -20.12 6.90
C THR A 38 4.68 -20.94 5.71
N LYS A 39 5.63 -21.65 5.11
CA LYS A 39 5.42 -22.53 3.96
C LYS A 39 5.14 -23.96 4.44
N LEU A 40 4.15 -24.61 3.83
CA LEU A 40 3.88 -26.05 3.94
C LEU A 40 4.04 -26.69 2.55
N ASN A 41 4.89 -27.70 2.45
CA ASN A 41 5.13 -28.42 1.20
C ASN A 41 4.30 -29.73 1.11
N PRO A 42 4.30 -30.42 -0.05
CA PRO A 42 3.54 -31.67 -0.22
C PRO A 42 3.94 -32.83 0.68
N LYS A 43 5.15 -32.78 1.27
CA LYS A 43 5.66 -33.79 2.19
C LYS A 43 5.23 -33.55 3.64
N GLY A 44 4.48 -32.47 3.90
CA GLY A 44 4.09 -32.06 5.24
C GLY A 44 5.17 -31.27 5.98
N GLU A 45 6.29 -30.92 5.33
CA GLU A 45 7.37 -30.17 5.98
C GLU A 45 7.02 -28.68 6.01
N THR A 46 7.20 -28.07 7.17
CA THR A 46 7.00 -26.63 7.37
C THR A 46 8.32 -25.88 7.41
N LYS A 47 8.33 -24.68 6.83
CA LYS A 47 9.46 -23.75 6.93
C LYS A 47 8.96 -22.33 7.10
N THR A 48 9.48 -21.64 8.11
CA THR A 48 9.18 -20.24 8.37
C THR A 48 10.36 -19.35 8.02
N GLY A 49 10.08 -18.19 7.42
CA GLY A 49 11.08 -17.18 7.10
C GLY A 49 10.48 -15.77 7.05
N LYS A 50 11.34 -14.76 6.97
CA LYS A 50 10.91 -13.37 6.77
C LYS A 50 10.51 -13.15 5.32
N ALA A 51 9.43 -12.40 5.12
CA ALA A 51 8.99 -11.93 3.81
C ALA A 51 8.68 -10.43 3.88
N VAL A 52 8.84 -9.75 2.76
CA VAL A 52 8.50 -8.34 2.60
C VAL A 52 7.71 -8.15 1.32
N PHE A 53 6.63 -7.39 1.38
CA PHE A 53 5.88 -6.94 0.21
C PHE A 53 6.03 -5.44 0.10
N VAL A 54 6.48 -4.95 -1.06
CA VAL A 54 6.59 -3.53 -1.37
C VAL A 54 5.55 -3.19 -2.42
N ILE A 55 4.49 -2.50 -2.02
CA ILE A 55 3.41 -2.06 -2.90
C ILE A 55 3.64 -0.58 -3.19
N ASN A 56 4.01 -0.27 -4.43
CA ASN A 56 4.48 1.06 -4.82
C ASN A 56 3.48 1.82 -5.72
N LYS A 57 2.54 1.11 -6.34
CA LYS A 57 1.52 1.66 -7.24
C LYS A 57 0.14 1.20 -6.80
N GLN A 58 -0.80 2.14 -6.78
CA GLN A 58 -2.23 1.90 -6.59
C GLN A 58 -3.02 2.90 -7.42
N GLU A 59 -3.97 2.40 -8.20
CA GLU A 59 -4.92 3.16 -9.04
C GLU A 59 -6.32 2.59 -8.79
N GLY A 60 -7.07 3.22 -7.88
CA GLY A 60 -8.34 2.68 -7.40
C GLY A 60 -8.16 1.31 -6.72
N PRO A 61 -8.84 0.24 -7.19
CA PRO A 61 -8.70 -1.09 -6.63
C PRO A 61 -7.43 -1.81 -7.11
N LEU A 62 -6.81 -1.35 -8.19
CA LEU A 62 -5.67 -2.02 -8.81
C LEU A 62 -4.38 -1.59 -8.13
N PHE A 63 -3.48 -2.54 -7.89
CA PHE A 63 -2.16 -2.26 -7.32
C PHE A 63 -1.08 -3.19 -7.88
N SER A 64 0.17 -2.79 -7.74
CA SER A 64 1.32 -3.63 -8.12
C SER A 64 2.47 -3.43 -7.15
N GLY A 65 3.37 -4.42 -7.11
CA GLY A 65 4.49 -4.40 -6.19
C GLY A 65 5.48 -5.53 -6.41
N GLU A 66 6.39 -5.66 -5.46
CA GLU A 66 7.40 -6.72 -5.41
C GLU A 66 7.33 -7.43 -4.07
N LYS A 67 7.43 -8.76 -4.10
CA LYS A 67 7.67 -9.61 -2.95
C LYS A 67 9.18 -9.86 -2.84
N LEU A 68 9.72 -9.72 -1.63
CA LEU A 68 11.12 -9.92 -1.32
C LEU A 68 11.28 -10.98 -0.25
N TRP A 69 12.24 -11.89 -0.45
CA TRP A 69 12.66 -12.86 0.55
C TRP A 69 14.15 -13.17 0.41
N PHE A 70 14.71 -13.76 1.45
CA PHE A 70 16.11 -14.14 1.47
C PHE A 70 16.30 -15.53 0.86
N GLY A 71 17.01 -15.58 -0.27
CA GLY A 71 17.44 -16.80 -0.95
C GLY A 71 18.66 -17.43 -0.27
N LYS A 72 19.29 -18.40 -0.96
CA LYS A 72 20.55 -19.00 -0.49
C LYS A 72 21.65 -17.92 -0.47
N LYS A 73 22.57 -18.00 0.51
CA LYS A 73 23.72 -17.07 0.69
C LYS A 73 23.33 -15.58 0.83
N SER A 74 22.23 -15.28 1.53
CA SER A 74 21.79 -13.90 1.83
C SER A 74 21.47 -13.03 0.60
N SER A 75 21.30 -13.64 -0.58
CA SER A 75 20.80 -12.93 -1.75
C SER A 75 19.33 -12.55 -1.55
N VAL A 76 18.98 -11.29 -1.84
CA VAL A 76 17.60 -10.85 -1.85
C VAL A 76 16.98 -11.28 -3.17
N VAL A 77 15.98 -12.15 -3.11
CA VAL A 77 15.16 -12.52 -4.26
C VAL A 77 13.99 -11.57 -4.33
N LYS A 78 13.68 -11.09 -5.53
CA LYS A 78 12.53 -10.23 -5.82
C LYS A 78 11.62 -10.90 -6.84
N GLU A 79 10.31 -10.80 -6.62
CA GLU A 79 9.30 -11.26 -7.56
C GLU A 79 8.19 -10.21 -7.67
N ALA A 80 7.89 -9.80 -8.89
CA ALA A 80 6.81 -8.85 -9.14
C ALA A 80 5.43 -9.52 -8.99
N PHE A 81 4.45 -8.75 -8.56
CA PHE A 81 3.05 -9.14 -8.56
C PHE A 81 2.16 -7.98 -9.00
N SER A 82 0.97 -8.33 -9.49
CA SER A 82 -0.15 -7.41 -9.67
C SER A 82 -1.29 -7.86 -8.78
N GLY A 83 -2.16 -6.94 -8.36
CA GLY A 83 -3.27 -7.28 -7.50
C GLY A 83 -4.47 -6.35 -7.60
N VAL A 84 -5.55 -6.78 -6.98
CA VAL A 84 -6.83 -6.07 -6.93
C VAL A 84 -7.44 -6.14 -5.53
N ILE A 85 -8.00 -5.01 -5.07
CA ILE A 85 -8.77 -4.91 -3.83
C ILE A 85 -10.20 -5.35 -4.15
N GLY A 86 -10.72 -6.28 -3.35
CA GLY A 86 -12.10 -6.76 -3.46
C GLY A 86 -13.11 -5.64 -3.20
N VAL A 87 -14.34 -5.84 -3.68
CA VAL A 87 -15.44 -4.88 -3.49
C VAL A 87 -15.81 -4.68 -2.02
N ASP A 88 -15.43 -5.63 -1.16
CA ASP A 88 -15.58 -5.55 0.29
C ASP A 88 -14.57 -4.59 0.97
N GLY A 89 -13.63 -4.03 0.20
CA GLY A 89 -12.58 -3.15 0.69
C GLY A 89 -11.61 -3.80 1.68
N THR A 90 -11.65 -5.13 1.85
CA THR A 90 -10.80 -5.84 2.82
C THR A 90 -10.08 -7.03 2.22
N SER A 91 -10.68 -7.70 1.23
CA SER A 91 -10.06 -8.77 0.47
C SER A 91 -9.03 -8.21 -0.52
N LEU A 92 -7.92 -8.94 -0.70
CA LEU A 92 -6.87 -8.65 -1.64
C LEU A 92 -6.63 -9.89 -2.51
N TYR A 93 -6.38 -9.70 -3.79
CA TYR A 93 -6.04 -10.79 -4.71
C TYR A 93 -4.76 -10.44 -5.45
N PHE A 94 -3.84 -11.39 -5.55
CA PHE A 94 -2.52 -11.22 -6.13
C PHE A 94 -2.33 -12.26 -7.24
N ALA A 95 -1.92 -11.78 -8.41
CA ALA A 95 -1.37 -12.60 -9.48
C ALA A 95 0.16 -12.59 -9.37
N GLU A 96 0.73 -13.78 -9.19
CA GLU A 96 2.17 -14.02 -9.08
C GLU A 96 2.61 -14.97 -10.20
N MET A 97 3.93 -15.18 -10.38
CA MET A 97 4.45 -15.91 -11.56
C MET A 97 4.04 -17.38 -11.57
N GLU A 98 4.14 -18.06 -10.43
CA GLU A 98 3.89 -19.50 -10.31
C GLU A 98 2.56 -19.84 -9.60
N GLY A 99 1.82 -18.83 -9.13
CA GLY A 99 0.62 -19.06 -8.32
C GLY A 99 -0.21 -17.81 -8.08
N PHE A 100 -1.15 -17.95 -7.16
CA PHE A 100 -2.03 -16.86 -6.74
C PHE A 100 -1.97 -16.72 -5.25
N ALA A 101 -2.03 -15.48 -4.78
CA ALA A 101 -2.27 -15.22 -3.37
C ALA A 101 -3.60 -14.52 -3.15
N ARG A 102 -4.24 -14.83 -2.03
CA ARG A 102 -5.38 -14.09 -1.51
C ARG A 102 -4.97 -13.48 -0.18
N GLY A 103 -5.21 -12.20 0.01
CA GLY A 103 -5.00 -11.52 1.27
C GLY A 103 -6.30 -10.98 1.86
N GLN A 104 -6.21 -10.57 3.12
CA GLN A 104 -7.23 -9.79 3.79
C GLN A 104 -6.58 -8.83 4.77
N PHE A 105 -7.01 -7.57 4.78
CA PHE A 105 -6.69 -6.66 5.88
C PHE A 105 -7.30 -7.19 7.18
N THR A 106 -6.47 -7.36 8.19
CA THR A 106 -6.91 -7.70 9.56
C THR A 106 -6.99 -6.45 10.44
N SER A 107 -6.36 -5.36 10.00
CA SER A 107 -6.52 -3.99 10.50
C SER A 107 -5.99 -3.02 9.42
N PRO A 108 -6.05 -1.69 9.61
CA PRO A 108 -5.39 -0.74 8.70
C PRO A 108 -3.86 -0.95 8.55
N GLN A 109 -3.24 -1.62 9.54
CA GLN A 109 -1.79 -1.80 9.64
C GLN A 109 -1.34 -3.26 9.59
N THR A 110 -2.26 -4.21 9.45
CA THR A 110 -1.94 -5.64 9.39
C THR A 110 -2.75 -6.34 8.31
N MET A 111 -2.15 -7.35 7.68
CA MET A 111 -2.86 -8.23 6.75
C MET A 111 -2.38 -9.66 6.87
N SER A 112 -3.28 -10.58 6.54
CA SER A 112 -2.97 -11.99 6.34
C SER A 112 -2.97 -12.29 4.85
N ILE A 113 -2.01 -13.07 4.34
CA ILE A 113 -1.96 -13.49 2.94
C ILE A 113 -1.81 -15.01 2.86
N TYR A 114 -2.47 -15.63 1.90
CA TYR A 114 -2.49 -17.05 1.61
C TYR A 114 -2.05 -17.25 0.17
N TYR A 115 -0.81 -17.70 -0.04
CA TYR A 115 -0.32 -18.07 -1.37
C TYR A 115 -0.56 -19.55 -1.61
N LEU A 116 -1.05 -19.87 -2.81
CA LEU A 116 -1.27 -21.23 -3.27
C LEU A 116 -0.63 -21.41 -4.65
N GLU A 117 0.16 -22.48 -4.75
CA GLU A 117 0.71 -23.00 -6.00
C GLU A 117 0.21 -24.44 -6.20
N SER A 118 -0.04 -24.82 -7.45
CA SER A 118 -0.53 -26.16 -7.79
C SER A 118 0.56 -27.03 -8.44
N GLY A 119 0.21 -28.23 -8.93
CA GLY A 119 1.14 -29.10 -9.64
C GLY A 119 2.12 -29.88 -8.74
N LYS A 120 3.25 -30.29 -9.32
CA LYS A 120 4.24 -31.14 -8.62
C LYS A 120 4.85 -30.46 -7.38
N LYS A 121 4.97 -29.12 -7.42
CA LYS A 121 5.50 -28.28 -6.34
C LYS A 121 4.44 -27.76 -5.37
N ARG A 122 3.16 -28.17 -5.52
CA ARG A 122 2.01 -27.61 -4.82
C ARG A 122 2.34 -27.20 -3.38
N THR A 123 2.20 -25.92 -3.09
CA THR A 123 2.67 -25.35 -1.84
C THR A 123 1.59 -24.40 -1.33
N ALA A 124 1.37 -24.42 -0.02
CA ALA A 124 0.63 -23.36 0.65
C ALA A 124 1.61 -22.51 1.47
N ILE A 125 1.46 -21.19 1.43
CA ILE A 125 2.21 -20.27 2.29
C ILE A 125 1.23 -19.33 2.98
N TYR A 126 1.32 -19.28 4.30
CA TYR A 126 0.60 -18.30 5.12
C TYR A 126 1.54 -17.17 5.53
N TYR A 127 1.13 -15.94 5.26
CA TYR A 127 1.86 -14.74 5.63
C TYR A 127 1.08 -13.96 6.69
N GLN A 128 1.79 -13.50 7.71
CA GLN A 128 1.32 -12.51 8.67
C GLN A 128 2.16 -11.26 8.50
N MET A 129 1.54 -10.18 8.05
CA MET A 129 2.23 -8.98 7.59
C MET A 129 1.79 -7.77 8.39
N GLU A 130 2.75 -6.90 8.72
CA GLU A 130 2.53 -5.61 9.36
C GLU A 130 3.11 -4.51 8.47
N ARG A 131 2.45 -3.35 8.42
CA ARG A 131 2.96 -2.19 7.71
C ARG A 131 4.23 -1.69 8.41
N VAL A 132 5.31 -1.53 7.65
CA VAL A 132 6.55 -0.92 8.16
C VAL A 132 6.30 0.56 8.46
N ARG A 133 6.48 0.95 9.72
CA ARG A 133 6.32 2.33 10.21
C ARG A 133 7.63 3.10 10.20
N PHE A 134 7.55 4.41 9.97
CA PHE A 134 8.70 5.31 9.92
C PHE A 134 8.94 5.98 11.27
N ALA A 135 9.51 5.26 12.22
CA ALA A 135 9.68 5.75 13.59
C ALA A 135 10.73 6.86 13.74
N LYS A 136 11.78 6.91 12.91
CA LYS A 136 12.88 7.87 13.06
C LYS A 136 12.39 9.31 12.86
N GLY A 137 12.85 10.20 13.74
CA GLY A 137 12.62 11.63 13.61
C GLY A 137 13.55 12.26 12.58
N PHE A 138 13.23 13.49 12.14
CA PHE A 138 13.99 14.24 11.14
C PHE A 138 15.50 14.26 11.43
N VAL A 139 15.88 14.68 12.65
CA VAL A 139 17.27 14.78 13.12
C VAL A 139 18.03 13.45 13.14
N ALA A 140 17.32 12.31 13.23
CA ALA A 140 17.97 11.01 13.21
C ALA A 140 18.37 10.56 11.78
N ILE A 141 17.73 11.15 10.77
CA ILE A 141 17.91 10.83 9.35
C ILE A 141 18.84 11.84 8.69
N ASP A 142 18.67 13.13 8.97
CA ASP A 142 19.60 14.22 8.59
C ASP A 142 20.96 13.99 9.30
N LYS A 143 21.92 13.42 8.57
CA LYS A 143 23.21 12.97 9.10
C LYS A 143 24.29 14.02 8.98
N ASP A 144 24.24 14.84 7.94
CA ASP A 144 25.21 15.91 7.72
C ASP A 144 24.80 17.23 8.39
N GLY A 145 23.57 17.32 8.90
CA GLY A 145 23.06 18.46 9.65
C GLY A 145 22.69 19.65 8.77
N ASP A 146 22.51 19.44 7.46
CA ASP A 146 22.20 20.49 6.50
C ASP A 146 20.73 20.96 6.56
N GLN A 147 19.94 20.40 7.50
CA GLN A 147 18.52 20.68 7.71
C GLN A 147 17.63 20.28 6.53
N THR A 148 18.13 19.42 5.66
CA THR A 148 17.37 18.73 4.64
C THR A 148 17.61 17.23 4.77
N ILE A 149 16.73 16.41 4.19
CA ILE A 149 16.95 14.97 4.08
C ILE A 149 17.07 14.62 2.61
N MET A 150 18.24 14.13 2.21
CA MET A 150 18.49 13.64 0.85
C MET A 150 18.14 12.16 0.70
N ARG A 151 17.92 11.75 -0.54
CA ARG A 151 17.62 10.35 -0.89
C ARG A 151 18.63 9.33 -0.31
N SER A 152 19.92 9.66 -0.26
CA SER A 152 20.98 8.81 0.32
C SER A 152 20.78 8.56 1.81
N GLU A 153 20.35 9.58 2.55
CA GLU A 153 20.11 9.52 3.99
C GLU A 153 18.86 8.69 4.31
N ILE A 154 17.80 8.85 3.49
CA ILE A 154 16.62 8.01 3.58
C ILE A 154 16.96 6.57 3.22
N THR A 155 17.77 6.33 2.18
CA THR A 155 18.21 4.99 1.79
C THR A 155 18.97 4.30 2.92
N THR A 156 19.79 5.04 3.66
CA THR A 156 20.50 4.51 4.83
C THR A 156 19.54 4.10 5.94
N SER A 157 18.49 4.89 6.18
CA SER A 157 17.53 4.62 7.26
C SER A 157 16.40 3.66 6.89
N TYR A 158 15.98 3.66 5.63
CA TYR A 158 14.79 3.03 5.08
C TYR A 158 15.03 2.55 3.63
N PRO A 159 15.93 1.58 3.41
CA PRO A 159 16.42 1.21 2.07
C PRO A 159 15.33 0.75 1.11
N LEU A 160 14.28 0.09 1.62
CA LEU A 160 13.15 -0.40 0.79
C LEU A 160 12.09 0.67 0.51
N ASN A 161 12.16 1.82 1.18
CA ASN A 161 11.13 2.85 1.09
C ASN A 161 11.65 4.19 0.56
N ALA A 162 12.96 4.38 0.37
CA ALA A 162 13.53 5.68 0.00
C ALA A 162 12.83 6.36 -1.18
N GLU A 163 12.65 5.64 -2.30
CA GLU A 163 11.94 6.16 -3.48
C GLU A 163 10.51 6.56 -3.20
N ARG A 164 9.82 5.74 -2.41
CA ARG A 164 8.43 5.99 -2.07
C ARG A 164 8.30 7.20 -1.15
N ILE A 165 9.17 7.29 -0.16
CA ILE A 165 9.22 8.41 0.79
C ILE A 165 9.46 9.70 0.04
N ILE A 166 10.51 9.78 -0.80
CA ILE A 166 10.78 10.98 -1.61
C ILE A 166 9.56 11.33 -2.45
N ARG A 167 9.03 10.38 -3.24
CA ARG A 167 7.88 10.63 -4.11
C ARG A 167 6.63 11.14 -3.38
N GLU A 168 6.41 10.67 -2.16
CA GLU A 168 5.22 11.04 -1.37
C GLU A 168 5.43 12.29 -0.50
N ALA A 169 6.66 12.56 -0.05
CA ALA A 169 6.96 13.61 0.92
C ALA A 169 7.55 14.88 0.29
N ASP A 170 8.23 14.78 -0.84
CA ASP A 170 8.85 15.91 -1.57
C ASP A 170 7.76 16.68 -2.33
N ALA A 171 7.13 17.62 -1.62
CA ALA A 171 5.96 18.34 -2.12
C ALA A 171 6.35 19.42 -3.13
N ASN A 172 7.50 20.07 -2.92
CA ASN A 172 8.01 21.10 -3.83
C ASN A 172 8.82 20.53 -5.01
N LYS A 173 9.13 19.22 -5.01
CA LYS A 173 9.88 18.48 -6.04
C LYS A 173 11.32 18.96 -6.21
N ASP A 174 11.96 19.38 -5.13
CA ASP A 174 13.35 19.84 -5.15
C ASP A 174 14.38 18.70 -4.98
N GLY A 175 13.89 17.46 -4.77
CA GLY A 175 14.72 16.26 -4.62
C GLY A 175 15.21 16.02 -3.19
N LYS A 176 14.81 16.86 -2.23
CA LYS A 176 15.14 16.77 -0.81
C LYS A 176 13.86 16.91 0.03
N LEU A 177 13.95 16.61 1.32
CA LEU A 177 12.84 16.83 2.25
C LEU A 177 13.22 17.85 3.31
N SER A 178 12.46 18.94 3.38
CA SER A 178 12.52 19.85 4.52
C SER A 178 11.91 19.21 5.77
N LYS A 179 12.20 19.78 6.95
CA LYS A 179 11.57 19.35 8.22
C LYS A 179 10.05 19.42 8.18
N LYS A 180 9.50 20.42 7.48
CA LYS A 180 8.05 20.60 7.32
C LYS A 180 7.44 19.47 6.49
N GLU A 181 8.04 19.16 5.35
CA GLU A 181 7.62 18.06 4.47
C GLU A 181 7.68 16.71 5.17
N TRP A 182 8.79 16.42 5.85
CA TRP A 182 8.94 15.18 6.62
C TRP A 182 7.86 15.02 7.69
N ASN A 183 7.62 16.06 8.49
CA ASN A 183 6.65 15.99 9.58
C ASN A 183 5.21 15.88 9.06
N SER A 184 4.86 16.64 8.02
CA SER A 184 3.55 16.57 7.39
C SER A 184 3.29 15.20 6.78
N TRP A 185 4.25 14.64 6.04
CA TRP A 185 4.09 13.31 5.47
C TRP A 185 4.00 12.23 6.56
N LYS A 186 4.82 12.33 7.62
CA LYS A 186 4.84 11.33 8.70
C LYS A 186 3.55 11.30 9.52
N SER A 187 2.89 12.45 9.76
CA SER A 187 1.60 12.46 10.46
C SER A 187 0.52 11.67 9.71
N ASP A 188 0.57 11.68 8.38
CA ASP A 188 -0.41 11.00 7.52
C ASP A 188 -0.17 9.49 7.42
N LYS A 189 1.02 9.01 7.83
CA LYS A 189 1.36 7.57 7.87
C LYS A 189 1.26 6.96 9.27
N GLY A 190 0.80 7.75 10.24
CA GLY A 190 0.60 7.38 11.64
C GLY A 190 -0.43 6.27 11.82
#